data_AF-A0A6C0B4M2-F1
#
_entry.id   AF-A0A6C0B4M2-F1
#
_cell.length_a   1.000
_cell.length_b   1.000
_cell.length_c   1.000
_cell.angle_alpha   90.00
_cell.angle_beta   90.00
_cell.angle_gamma   90.00
#
_symmetry.space_group_name_H-M   'P 1'
#
loop_
_entity.id
_entity.type
_entity.pdbx_description
1 polymer ?
#
loop_
_entity_poly.entity_id
_entity_poly.type
_entity_poly.pdbx_seq_one_letter_code
_entity_poly.pdbx_strand_id
1 'polypeptide(L)'
;MGKKSKRNRHKIIELKTRDDRLSEVLDVFANFREVGLNKNIEGVGEFFAMCKDYVNDGQGRSGKIKIPGEKRIIHYILPTRKNTLISVNLKYNKNV
;
A
#
# COMPACT_ATOMS: atom_id res chain seq x y z
N MET A 1 -17.75 -42.79 -21.08
CA MET A 1 -16.32 -42.54 -20.79
C MET A 1 -16.00 -41.09 -21.11
N GLY A 2 -15.29 -40.38 -20.23
CA GLY A 2 -14.85 -39.00 -20.47
C GLY A 2 -14.65 -38.21 -19.18
N LYS A 3 -13.64 -38.58 -18.37
CA LYS A 3 -13.27 -37.85 -17.14
C LYS A 3 -12.88 -36.41 -17.49
N LYS A 4 -13.57 -35.45 -16.86
CA LYS A 4 -13.24 -34.02 -16.84
C LYS A 4 -11.80 -33.82 -16.35
N SER A 5 -10.89 -33.38 -17.22
CA SER A 5 -9.59 -32.84 -16.78
C SER A 5 -9.62 -31.33 -16.92
N LYS A 6 -10.12 -30.63 -15.88
CA LYS A 6 -9.90 -29.19 -15.74
C LYS A 6 -8.42 -29.01 -15.43
N ARG A 7 -7.61 -28.68 -16.46
CA ARG A 7 -6.25 -28.18 -16.28
C ARG A 7 -6.32 -26.95 -15.38
N ASN A 8 -5.99 -27.10 -14.09
CA ASN A 8 -5.63 -25.99 -13.22
C ASN A 8 -4.39 -25.34 -13.84
N ARG A 9 -4.59 -24.27 -14.61
CA ARG A 9 -3.49 -23.37 -14.97
C ARG A 9 -3.03 -22.77 -13.66
N HIS A 10 -1.86 -23.18 -13.17
CA HIS A 10 -1.19 -22.49 -12.08
C HIS A 10 -1.08 -21.02 -12.49
N LYS A 11 -1.86 -20.15 -11.85
CA LYS A 11 -1.81 -18.71 -12.10
C LYS A 11 -0.43 -18.26 -11.62
N ILE A 12 0.47 -17.97 -12.56
CA ILE A 12 1.82 -17.48 -12.26
C ILE A 12 1.63 -16.23 -11.40
N ILE A 13 2.12 -16.26 -10.17
CA ILE A 13 2.01 -15.13 -9.26
C ILE A 13 3.14 -14.16 -9.63
N GLU A 14 2.83 -13.21 -10.49
CA GLU A 14 3.79 -12.14 -10.83
C GLU A 14 3.95 -11.19 -9.64
N LEU A 15 5.20 -11.05 -9.21
CA LEU A 15 5.60 -10.10 -8.17
C LEU A 15 5.84 -8.72 -8.80
N LYS A 16 5.58 -7.67 -8.02
CA LYS A 16 5.88 -6.30 -8.43
C LYS A 16 7.38 -6.10 -8.52
N THR A 17 7.82 -5.46 -9.60
CA THR A 17 9.19 -4.98 -9.71
C THR A 17 9.39 -3.75 -8.83
N ARG A 18 10.64 -3.35 -8.61
CA ARG A 18 10.95 -2.11 -7.88
C ARG A 18 10.32 -0.88 -8.55
N ASP A 19 10.33 -0.82 -9.88
CA ASP A 19 9.73 0.26 -10.66
C ASP A 19 8.21 0.31 -10.51
N ASP A 20 7.52 -0.84 -10.58
CA ASP A 20 6.07 -0.92 -10.33
C ASP A 20 5.74 -0.35 -8.93
N ARG A 21 6.50 -0.78 -7.91
CA ARG A 21 6.31 -0.32 -6.53
C ARG A 21 6.57 1.17 -6.39
N LEU A 22 7.62 1.69 -7.04
CA LEU A 22 7.98 3.10 -6.99
C LEU A 22 6.88 3.95 -7.63
N SER A 23 6.38 3.56 -8.80
CA SER A 23 5.31 4.26 -9.51
C SER A 23 4.04 4.37 -8.66
N GLU A 24 3.58 3.26 -8.09
CA GLU A 24 2.38 3.28 -7.23
C GLU A 24 2.58 4.10 -5.95
N VAL A 25 3.77 4.03 -5.35
CA VAL A 25 4.10 4.84 -4.17
C VAL A 25 4.11 6.33 -4.50
N LEU A 26 4.61 6.72 -5.68
CA LEU A 26 4.57 8.11 -6.15
C LEU A 26 3.13 8.60 -6.36
N ASP A 27 2.26 7.75 -6.93
CA ASP A 27 0.83 8.03 -7.06
C ASP A 27 0.17 8.28 -5.70
N VAL A 28 0.46 7.45 -4.70
CA VAL A 28 -0.01 7.65 -3.33
C VAL A 28 0.52 8.96 -2.76
N PHE A 29 1.78 9.31 -3.00
CA PHE A 29 2.35 10.58 -2.54
C PHE A 29 1.70 11.80 -3.19
N ALA A 30 1.34 11.71 -4.48
CA ALA A 30 0.59 12.76 -5.16
C ALA A 30 -0.78 12.96 -4.49
N ASN A 31 -1.53 11.87 -4.27
CA ASN A 31 -2.82 11.90 -3.58
C ASN A 31 -2.70 12.49 -2.15
N PHE A 32 -1.67 12.13 -1.39
CA PHE A 32 -1.43 12.68 -0.06
C PHE A 32 -1.21 14.20 -0.12
N ARG A 33 -0.43 14.67 -1.09
CA ARG A 33 -0.18 16.10 -1.29
C ARG A 33 -1.45 16.85 -1.66
N GLU A 34 -2.33 16.28 -2.49
CA GLU A 34 -3.62 16.86 -2.85
C GLU A 34 -4.57 16.98 -1.65
N VAL A 35 -4.55 16.01 -0.74
CA VAL A 35 -5.34 16.03 0.50
C VAL A 35 -4.72 16.94 1.58
N GLY A 36 -3.53 17.50 1.32
CA GLY A 36 -2.80 18.35 2.27
C GLY A 36 -2.03 17.59 3.35
N LEU A 37 -1.86 16.28 3.20
CA LEU A 37 -1.07 15.45 4.11
C LEU A 37 0.41 15.53 3.73
N ASN A 38 1.15 16.36 4.46
CA ASN A 38 2.59 16.53 4.27
C ASN A 38 3.42 15.63 5.20
N LYS A 39 4.67 15.39 4.81
CA LYS A 39 5.69 14.67 5.61
C LYS A 39 5.96 15.27 6.99
N ASN A 40 5.57 16.52 7.23
CA ASN A 40 5.69 17.20 8.53
C ASN A 40 4.62 16.75 9.53
N ILE A 41 3.58 16.05 9.07
CA ILE A 41 2.52 15.55 9.94
C ILE A 41 2.99 14.24 10.58
N GLU A 42 2.84 14.16 11.90
CA GLU A 42 3.13 12.97 12.68
C GLU A 42 2.31 11.77 12.16
N GLY A 43 2.95 10.61 11.98
CA GLY A 43 2.38 9.43 11.33
C GLY A 43 2.47 9.42 9.80
N VAL A 44 2.39 10.57 9.13
CA VAL A 44 2.64 10.65 7.69
C VAL A 44 4.12 10.36 7.43
N GLY A 45 5.04 11.00 8.16
CA GLY A 45 6.48 10.71 8.03
C GLY A 45 6.85 9.22 8.18
N GLU A 46 6.21 8.51 9.11
CA GLU A 46 6.38 7.06 9.28
C GLU A 46 5.87 6.26 8.08
N PHE A 47 4.75 6.66 7.51
CA PHE A 47 4.22 6.06 6.29
C PHE A 47 5.22 6.21 5.13
N PHE A 48 5.79 7.39 4.95
CA PHE A 48 6.80 7.66 3.92
C PHE A 48 8.03 6.77 4.09
N ALA A 49 8.51 6.59 5.32
CA ALA A 49 9.63 5.68 5.61
C ALA A 49 9.29 4.23 5.22
N MET A 50 8.10 3.75 5.61
CA MET A 50 7.65 2.40 5.26
C MET A 50 7.48 2.19 3.76
N CYS A 51 6.99 3.19 3.02
CA CYS A 51 6.93 3.14 1.56
C CYS A 51 8.33 3.02 0.93
N LYS A 52 9.31 3.75 1.48
CA LYS A 52 10.71 3.66 1.01
C LYS A 52 11.31 2.27 1.26
N ASP A 53 11.09 1.70 2.45
CA ASP A 53 11.47 0.32 2.75
C ASP A 53 10.79 -0.68 1.82
N TYR A 54 9.49 -0.52 1.58
CA TYR A 54 8.72 -1.37 0.67
C TYR A 54 9.27 -1.35 -0.77
N VAL A 55 9.66 -0.18 -1.28
CA VAL A 55 10.25 -0.09 -2.63
C VAL A 55 11.58 -0.84 -2.68
N ASN A 56 12.43 -0.67 -1.66
CA ASN A 56 13.77 -1.28 -1.60
C ASN A 56 13.73 -2.80 -1.36
N ASP A 57 13.07 -3.23 -0.30
CA ASP A 57 13.06 -4.63 0.15
C ASP A 57 12.02 -5.48 -0.59
N GLY A 58 10.96 -4.85 -1.10
CA GLY A 58 9.90 -5.52 -1.85
C GLY A 58 8.96 -6.39 -1.03
N GLN A 59 9.10 -6.37 0.30
CA GLN A 59 8.21 -7.08 1.20
C GLN A 59 6.91 -6.31 1.45
N GLY A 60 5.80 -7.03 1.31
CA GLY A 60 4.47 -6.46 1.48
C GLY A 60 4.21 -6.14 2.94
N ARG A 61 3.61 -4.98 3.17
CA ARG A 61 3.30 -4.47 4.51
C ARG A 61 1.86 -4.00 4.55
N SER A 62 1.19 -4.23 5.66
CA SER A 62 -0.13 -3.67 5.91
C SER A 62 -0.22 -3.26 7.35
N GLY A 63 -0.97 -2.19 7.61
CA GLY A 63 -1.02 -1.65 8.94
C GLY A 63 -1.89 -0.42 9.06
N LYS A 64 -1.80 0.18 10.24
CA LYS A 64 -2.55 1.37 10.62
C LYS A 64 -1.59 2.35 11.26
N ILE A 65 -1.59 3.59 10.80
CA ILE A 65 -0.76 4.66 11.35
C ILE A 65 -1.71 5.74 11.84
N LYS A 66 -1.54 6.14 13.09
CA LYS A 66 -2.34 7.21 13.68
C LYS A 66 -1.74 8.55 13.26
N ILE A 67 -2.59 9.46 12.84
CA ILE A 67 -2.28 10.87 12.62
C ILE A 67 -2.94 11.64 13.77
N PRO A 68 -2.26 11.84 14.92
CA PRO A 68 -2.82 12.55 16.06
C PRO A 68 -3.23 13.99 15.70
N GLY A 69 -2.44 14.66 14.85
CA GLY A 69 -2.74 16.03 14.40
C GLY A 69 -4.09 16.19 13.68
N GLU A 70 -4.58 15.14 13.02
CA GLU A 70 -5.80 15.19 12.19
C GLU A 70 -6.96 14.32 12.74
N LYS A 71 -6.76 13.66 13.89
CA LYS A 71 -7.69 12.64 14.43
C LYS A 71 -8.07 11.58 13.38
N ARG A 72 -7.09 11.18 12.57
CA ARG A 72 -7.25 10.25 11.46
C ARG A 72 -6.31 9.06 11.63
N ILE A 73 -6.66 7.95 11.01
CA ILE A 73 -5.83 6.76 10.92
C ILE A 73 -5.64 6.42 9.44
N ILE A 74 -4.39 6.34 9.01
CA ILE A 74 -3.99 5.82 7.71
C ILE A 74 -4.02 4.30 7.79
N HIS A 75 -4.97 3.67 7.11
CA HIS A 75 -4.96 2.24 6.84
C HIS A 75 -4.25 2.02 5.52
N TYR A 76 -3.11 1.35 5.54
CA TYR A 76 -2.33 1.10 4.33
C TYR A 76 -2.19 -0.39 4.06
N ILE A 77 -2.17 -0.74 2.78
CA ILE A 77 -1.91 -2.07 2.26
C ILE A 77 -0.93 -1.90 1.09
N LEU A 78 0.28 -2.43 1.28
CA LEU A 78 1.37 -2.47 0.32
C LEU A 78 1.56 -3.93 -0.12
N PRO A 79 0.86 -4.39 -1.17
CA PRO A 79 0.92 -5.79 -1.59
C PRO A 79 2.12 -6.07 -2.50
N THR A 80 2.73 -7.25 -2.37
CA THR A 80 3.87 -7.66 -3.22
C THR A 80 3.49 -8.11 -4.64
N ARG A 81 2.22 -8.44 -4.86
CA ARG A 81 1.74 -9.07 -6.10
C ARG A 81 1.25 -8.02 -7.09
N LYS A 82 1.60 -8.14 -8.37
CA LYS A 82 1.17 -7.20 -9.43
C LYS A 82 -0.34 -7.05 -9.54
N ASN A 83 -1.08 -8.13 -9.29
CA ASN A 83 -2.54 -8.14 -9.41
C ASN A 83 -3.28 -7.41 -8.26
N THR A 84 -2.55 -6.85 -7.29
CA THR A 84 -3.16 -6.13 -6.17
C THR A 84 -2.52 -4.75 -6.10
N LEU A 85 -3.33 -3.70 -6.19
CA LEU A 85 -2.85 -2.32 -6.10
C LEU A 85 -2.58 -1.91 -4.65
N ILE A 86 -1.69 -0.95 -4.46
CA ILE A 86 -1.56 -0.27 -3.17
C ILE A 86 -2.89 0.37 -2.80
N SER A 87 -3.33 0.18 -1.57
CA SER A 87 -4.55 0.80 -1.06
C SER A 87 -4.24 1.57 0.21
N VAL A 88 -4.63 2.85 0.21
CA VAL A 88 -4.52 3.72 1.37
C VAL A 88 -5.88 4.32 1.65
N ASN A 89 -6.36 4.12 2.88
CA ASN A 89 -7.63 4.63 3.34
C ASN A 89 -7.42 5.49 4.57
N LEU A 90 -7.99 6.69 4.56
CA LEU A 90 -8.01 7.57 5.72
C LEU A 90 -9.33 7.36 6.45
N LYS A 91 -9.25 6.89 7.70
CA LYS A 91 -10.43 6.79 8.57
C LYS A 91 -10.36 7.84 9.65
N TYR A 92 -11.43 8.62 9.79
CA TYR A 92 -11.60 9.48 10.95
C TYR A 92 -11.79 8.63 12.21
N ASN A 93 -11.06 8.95 13.27
CA ASN A 93 -11.24 8.33 14.57
C ASN A 93 -11.18 9.41 15.65
N LYS A 94 -12.32 9.64 16.31
CA LYS A 94 -12.50 10.66 17.34
C LYS A 94 -11.68 10.40 18.63
N ASN A 95 -11.16 9.18 18.80
CA ASN A 95 -10.34 8.73 19.95
C ASN A 95 -8.82 8.74 19.67
N VAL A 96 -8.39 9.36 18.56
CA VAL A 96 -6.98 9.62 18.23
C VAL A 96 -6.75 11.11 18.36
#